data_AF-A0A1I6XTV6-F1
#
_entry.id   AF-A0A1I6XTV6-F1
#
_cell.length_a   1.000
_cell.length_b   1.000
_cell.length_c   1.000
_cell.angle_alpha   90.00
_cell.angle_beta   90.00
_cell.angle_gamma   90.00
#
_symmetry.space_group_name_H-M   'P 1'
#
loop_
_entity.id
_entity.type
_entity.pdbx_description
1 polymer ?
#
loop_
_entity_poly.entity_id
_entity_poly.type
_entity_poly.pdbx_seq_one_letter_code
_entity_poly.pdbx_strand_id
1 'polypeptide(L)'
;MSKQNPKSKYRKEPAKTTGRAAEKPVAKVETPEKKSFIKERTPEEKRKEHRDGIIKTVVAAVLGIIAGVICFSLYGTGEDRQWYAILMIVIGLTYFIQKLIYPPIKIDIKEFKFKDWFYVEFVIIDFFLVTWTLLLN
;
A
#
# COMPACT_ATOMS: atom_id res chain seq x y z
N MET A 1 -55.16 32.12 27.64
CA MET A 1 -53.73 32.06 27.26
C MET A 1 -53.56 33.01 26.07
N SER A 2 -52.95 34.20 26.18
CA SER A 2 -51.51 34.48 26.33
C SER A 2 -50.67 33.84 25.22
N LYS A 3 -49.93 34.56 24.35
CA LYS A 3 -49.77 36.03 24.18
C LYS A 3 -49.37 36.35 22.72
N GLN A 4 -49.47 37.63 22.36
CA GLN A 4 -49.26 38.24 21.04
C GLN A 4 -47.89 38.04 20.35
N ASN A 5 -47.93 38.15 19.02
CA ASN A 5 -46.96 38.74 18.05
C ASN A 5 -46.22 40.02 18.58
N PRO A 6 -45.25 40.70 17.89
CA PRO A 6 -44.59 40.39 16.61
C PRO A 6 -43.06 40.73 16.49
N LYS A 7 -42.50 40.44 15.29
CA LYS A 7 -41.40 41.09 14.50
C LYS A 7 -40.27 41.93 15.16
N SER A 8 -39.11 41.83 14.48
CA SER A 8 -37.90 42.69 14.56
C SER A 8 -36.99 42.42 15.78
N LYS A 9 -35.68 42.70 15.76
CA LYS A 9 -34.94 43.69 14.96
C LYS A 9 -33.46 43.30 14.85
N TYR A 10 -32.84 43.49 13.69
CA TYR A 10 -31.38 43.45 13.57
C TYR A 10 -30.80 44.66 14.30
N ARG A 11 -30.00 44.47 15.36
CA ARG A 11 -29.31 45.57 16.06
C ARG A 11 -27.92 45.15 16.51
N LYS A 12 -26.90 45.77 15.90
CA LYS A 12 -25.52 45.80 16.40
C LYS A 12 -25.49 46.57 17.73
N GLU A 13 -24.68 46.14 18.70
CA GLU A 13 -24.02 47.06 19.64
C GLU A 13 -22.60 46.59 19.99
N PRO A 14 -21.73 47.51 20.46
CA PRO A 14 -20.28 47.41 20.24
C PRO A 14 -19.41 47.63 21.51
N ALA A 15 -18.09 47.58 21.32
CA ALA A 15 -17.08 48.18 22.20
C ALA A 15 -16.97 47.52 23.62
N LYS A 16 -15.93 47.77 24.44
CA LYS A 16 -15.03 48.94 24.48
C LYS A 16 -13.68 48.58 25.15
N THR A 17 -12.58 49.14 24.63
CA THR A 17 -11.35 49.61 25.31
C THR A 17 -10.80 48.83 26.52
N THR A 18 -9.50 48.54 26.54
CA THR A 18 -8.40 49.47 26.93
C THR A 18 -7.10 48.95 26.28
N GLY A 19 -6.28 49.69 25.53
CA GLY A 19 -5.52 50.90 25.88
C GLY A 19 -4.22 50.52 26.62
N ARG A 20 -3.00 50.98 26.33
CA ARG A 20 -2.33 51.74 25.26
C ARG A 20 -0.85 51.87 25.72
N ALA A 21 0.13 51.74 24.82
CA ALA A 21 1.57 52.02 25.02
C ALA A 21 2.33 51.10 26.02
N ALA A 22 3.62 50.76 25.85
CA ALA A 22 4.55 50.66 24.71
C ALA A 22 5.81 49.85 25.17
N GLU A 23 6.88 49.55 24.42
CA GLU A 23 7.22 49.77 23.00
C GLU A 23 8.04 48.59 22.42
N LYS A 24 9.38 48.74 22.31
CA LYS A 24 10.34 47.90 21.56
C LYS A 24 11.72 47.96 22.26
N PRO A 25 12.65 46.95 22.14
CA PRO A 25 13.11 46.44 20.84
C PRO A 25 13.44 44.94 20.69
N VAL A 26 13.38 44.51 19.42
CA VAL A 26 14.18 43.48 18.71
C VAL A 26 14.82 42.33 19.52
N ALA A 27 14.28 41.13 19.35
CA ALA A 27 15.07 39.89 19.33
C ALA A 27 14.55 38.97 18.22
N LYS A 28 15.33 38.85 17.15
CA LYS A 28 15.05 37.97 16.01
C LYS A 28 15.44 36.54 16.39
N VAL A 29 14.46 35.65 16.57
CA VAL A 29 14.69 34.18 16.57
C VAL A 29 13.71 33.55 15.59
N GLU A 30 14.15 33.45 14.35
CA GLU A 30 13.56 32.58 13.34
C GLU A 30 13.81 31.12 13.77
N THR A 31 12.84 30.48 14.43
CA THR A 31 12.87 29.03 14.62
C THR A 31 12.33 28.38 13.35
N PRO A 32 13.13 27.58 12.63
CA PRO A 32 12.89 27.32 11.21
C PRO A 32 11.70 26.39 10.96
N GLU A 33 11.18 26.51 9.74
CA GLU A 33 10.01 25.79 9.24
C GLU A 33 10.12 24.29 9.49
N LYS A 34 9.06 23.71 10.08
CA LYS A 34 8.80 22.27 10.05
C LYS A 34 8.30 21.86 8.65
N LYS A 35 9.08 22.16 7.61
CA LYS A 35 8.94 21.61 6.25
C LYS A 35 9.34 20.13 6.32
N SER A 36 8.40 19.32 6.81
CA SER A 36 8.48 17.87 6.76
C SER A 36 8.78 17.43 5.33
N PHE A 37 9.84 16.63 5.19
CA PHE A 37 10.40 16.10 3.96
C PHE A 37 9.38 15.36 3.08
N ILE A 38 8.52 16.08 2.36
CA ILE A 38 8.04 15.63 1.07
C ILE A 38 9.15 15.97 0.08
N LYS A 39 10.15 15.10 0.00
CA LYS A 39 11.02 15.05 -1.18
C LYS A 39 10.06 14.78 -2.34
N GLU A 40 9.84 15.78 -3.20
CA GLU A 40 9.04 15.59 -4.40
C GLU A 40 9.73 14.52 -5.26
N ARG A 41 9.21 13.28 -5.18
CA ARG A 41 9.70 12.18 -6.01
C ARG A 41 9.64 12.63 -7.46
N THR A 42 10.80 12.72 -8.12
CA THR A 42 10.89 13.26 -9.48
C THR A 42 10.04 12.41 -10.43
N PRO A 43 9.60 12.96 -11.57
CA PRO A 43 8.79 12.20 -12.53
C PRO A 43 9.42 10.87 -12.97
N GLU A 44 10.74 10.77 -12.88
CA GLU A 44 11.52 9.56 -13.14
C GLU A 44 11.44 8.50 -12.04
N GLU A 45 11.47 8.89 -10.75
CA GLU A 45 11.29 7.97 -9.61
C GLU A 45 9.89 7.33 -9.67
N LYS A 46 8.85 8.17 -9.86
CA LYS A 46 7.45 7.71 -10.05
C LYS A 46 7.28 6.73 -11.22
N ARG A 47 8.02 6.93 -12.32
CA ARG A 47 8.02 6.06 -13.51
C ARG A 47 8.79 4.75 -13.31
N LYS A 48 9.74 4.68 -12.37
CA LYS A 48 10.43 3.44 -12.00
C LYS A 48 9.50 2.60 -11.14
N GLU A 49 8.96 3.19 -10.07
CA GLU A 49 8.02 2.55 -9.14
C GLU A 49 6.81 1.90 -9.85
N HIS A 50 6.24 2.57 -10.86
CA HIS A 50 5.13 2.01 -11.65
C HIS A 50 5.55 0.79 -12.49
N ARG A 51 6.76 0.80 -13.08
CA ARG A 51 7.29 -0.36 -13.82
C ARG A 51 7.60 -1.50 -12.87
N ASP A 52 8.23 -1.21 -11.75
CA ASP A 52 8.60 -2.20 -10.75
C ASP A 52 7.34 -2.88 -10.18
N GLY A 53 6.26 -2.12 -9.97
CA GLY A 53 4.93 -2.66 -9.63
C GLY A 53 4.43 -3.69 -10.65
N ILE A 54 4.44 -3.34 -11.94
CA ILE A 54 4.02 -4.23 -13.03
C ILE A 54 4.93 -5.47 -13.10
N ILE A 55 6.25 -5.29 -13.03
CA ILE A 55 7.23 -6.40 -13.11
C ILE A 55 7.03 -7.37 -11.94
N LYS A 56 6.81 -6.88 -10.71
CA LYS A 56 6.52 -7.74 -9.54
C LYS A 56 5.29 -8.63 -9.79
N THR A 57 4.19 -8.06 -10.28
CA THR A 57 2.95 -8.80 -10.58
C THR A 57 3.14 -9.80 -11.71
N VAL A 58 3.85 -9.43 -12.79
CA VAL A 58 4.15 -10.34 -13.91
C VAL A 58 5.03 -11.51 -13.45
N VAL A 59 6.09 -11.25 -12.68
CA VAL A 59 6.95 -12.30 -12.12
C VAL A 59 6.17 -13.22 -11.17
N ALA A 60 5.27 -12.66 -10.34
CA ALA A 60 4.39 -13.43 -9.46
C ALA A 60 3.44 -14.35 -10.24
N ALA A 61 2.76 -13.82 -11.27
CA ALA A 61 1.85 -14.59 -12.11
C ALA A 61 2.55 -15.72 -12.86
N VAL A 62 3.70 -15.44 -13.49
CA VAL A 62 4.52 -16.46 -14.18
C VAL A 62 4.98 -17.54 -13.19
N LEU A 63 5.40 -17.16 -11.98
CA LEU A 63 5.80 -18.12 -10.95
C LEU A 63 4.61 -19.00 -10.47
N GLY A 64 3.41 -18.42 -10.34
CA GLY A 64 2.18 -19.16 -10.02
C GLY A 64 1.81 -20.18 -11.10
N ILE A 65 1.88 -19.80 -12.38
CA ILE A 65 1.66 -20.72 -13.51
C ILE A 65 2.66 -21.89 -13.47
N ILE A 66 3.96 -21.59 -13.30
CA ILE A 66 5.02 -22.61 -13.20
C ILE A 66 4.76 -23.55 -12.01
N ALA A 67 4.40 -23.01 -10.84
CA ALA A 67 4.05 -23.80 -9.66
C ALA A 67 2.82 -24.69 -9.93
N GLY A 68 1.82 -24.22 -10.68
CA GLY A 68 0.62 -24.98 -11.04
C GLY A 68 0.96 -26.18 -11.94
N VAL A 69 1.79 -25.96 -12.96
CA VAL A 69 2.29 -27.02 -13.87
C VAL A 69 3.12 -28.05 -13.11
N ILE A 70 4.02 -27.62 -12.22
CA ILE A 70 4.83 -28.51 -11.38
C ILE A 70 3.94 -29.32 -10.44
N CYS A 71 2.95 -28.68 -9.80
CA CYS A 71 2.03 -29.35 -8.88
C CYS A 71 1.15 -30.38 -9.58
N PHE A 72 0.61 -30.06 -10.75
CA PHE A 72 -0.08 -31.03 -11.61
C PHE A 72 0.83 -32.22 -11.93
N SER A 73 2.07 -31.97 -12.33
CA SER A 73 3.04 -33.01 -12.71
C SER A 73 3.49 -33.91 -11.56
N LEU A 74 3.49 -33.41 -10.32
CA LEU A 74 3.93 -34.15 -9.12
C LEU A 74 2.81 -34.79 -8.32
N TYR A 75 1.62 -34.18 -8.30
CA TYR A 75 0.53 -34.54 -7.38
C TYR A 75 -0.79 -34.85 -8.09
N GLY A 76 -0.95 -34.51 -9.38
CA GLY A 76 -2.20 -34.73 -10.10
C GLY A 76 -3.40 -34.11 -9.37
N THR A 77 -4.44 -34.90 -9.14
CA THR A 77 -5.66 -34.54 -8.38
C THR A 77 -5.41 -34.31 -6.89
N GLY A 78 -4.25 -34.71 -6.35
CA GLY A 78 -3.88 -34.51 -4.95
C GLY A 78 -4.55 -35.48 -3.97
N GLU A 79 -5.14 -36.59 -4.43
CA GLU A 79 -5.89 -37.54 -3.58
C GLU A 79 -5.09 -38.05 -2.37
N ASP A 80 -3.80 -38.32 -2.53
CA ASP A 80 -2.91 -38.79 -1.46
C ASP A 80 -2.44 -37.69 -0.48
N ARG A 81 -2.83 -36.42 -0.67
CA ARG A 81 -2.26 -35.30 0.09
C ARG A 81 -3.26 -34.19 0.40
N GLN A 82 -3.34 -33.83 1.68
CA GLN A 82 -4.14 -32.70 2.16
C GLN A 82 -3.87 -31.43 1.31
N TRP A 83 -4.90 -30.86 0.69
CA TRP A 83 -4.79 -29.71 -0.23
C TRP A 83 -4.09 -28.50 0.40
N TYR A 84 -4.30 -28.24 1.69
CA TYR A 84 -3.61 -27.17 2.41
C TYR A 84 -2.11 -27.43 2.59
N ALA A 85 -1.65 -28.69 2.62
CA ALA A 85 -0.23 -29.00 2.66
C ALA A 85 0.45 -28.66 1.33
N ILE A 86 -0.25 -28.89 0.20
CA ILE A 86 0.21 -28.47 -1.13
C ILE A 86 0.31 -26.94 -1.17
N LEU A 87 -0.74 -26.21 -0.74
CA LEU A 87 -0.69 -24.74 -0.67
C LEU A 87 0.44 -24.22 0.22
N MET A 88 0.67 -24.80 1.39
CA MET A 88 1.77 -24.39 2.27
C MET A 88 3.16 -24.64 1.65
N ILE A 89 3.33 -25.74 0.90
CA ILE A 89 4.55 -26.02 0.14
C ILE A 89 4.74 -24.97 -0.96
N VAL A 90 3.69 -24.67 -1.73
CA VAL A 90 3.72 -23.64 -2.78
C VAL A 90 4.14 -22.31 -2.16
N ILE A 91 3.38 -21.78 -1.20
CA ILE A 91 3.63 -20.49 -0.53
C ILE A 91 5.04 -20.40 0.05
N GLY A 92 5.52 -21.45 0.74
CA GLY A 92 6.87 -21.46 1.30
C GLY A 92 7.97 -21.42 0.23
N LEU A 93 7.78 -22.17 -0.86
CA LEU A 93 8.71 -22.26 -1.97
C LEU A 93 8.72 -20.98 -2.81
N THR A 94 7.55 -20.42 -3.11
CA THR A 94 7.37 -19.21 -3.94
C THR A 94 7.89 -17.98 -3.21
N TYR A 95 7.60 -17.82 -1.93
CA TYR A 95 8.19 -16.78 -1.08
C TYR A 95 9.73 -16.83 -1.09
N PHE A 96 10.31 -18.03 -0.95
CA PHE A 96 11.77 -18.20 -1.00
C PHE A 96 12.35 -17.87 -2.37
N ILE A 97 11.75 -18.39 -3.45
CA ILE A 97 12.16 -18.12 -4.84
C ILE A 97 12.08 -16.62 -5.16
N GLN A 98 11.02 -15.93 -4.74
CA GLN A 98 10.89 -14.48 -4.96
C GLN A 98 11.99 -13.68 -4.27
N LYS A 99 12.35 -14.06 -3.04
CA LYS A 99 13.45 -13.45 -2.30
C LYS A 99 14.81 -13.63 -2.99
N LEU A 100 14.94 -14.66 -3.85
CA LEU A 100 16.11 -14.91 -4.71
C LEU A 100 16.02 -14.25 -6.10
N ILE A 101 14.81 -14.09 -6.66
CA ILE A 101 14.57 -13.51 -8.00
C ILE A 101 14.53 -11.97 -7.98
N TYR A 102 14.03 -11.35 -6.90
CA TYR A 102 13.95 -9.88 -6.82
C TYR A 102 15.30 -9.13 -6.76
N PRO A 103 16.35 -9.61 -6.07
CA PRO A 103 17.66 -8.94 -6.08
C PRO A 103 18.27 -8.74 -7.49
N PRO A 104 18.38 -9.77 -8.36
CA PRO A 104 18.99 -9.58 -9.69
C PRO A 104 18.13 -8.72 -10.65
N ILE A 105 16.82 -8.65 -10.44
CA ILE A 105 15.91 -7.79 -11.22
C ILE A 105 15.98 -6.31 -10.75
N LYS A 106 16.81 -5.99 -9.75
CA LYS A 106 16.93 -4.67 -9.10
C LYS A 106 15.63 -4.21 -8.43
N ILE A 107 14.75 -5.15 -8.07
CA ILE A 107 13.55 -4.86 -7.31
C ILE A 107 13.95 -4.64 -5.85
N ASP A 108 13.71 -3.45 -5.32
CA ASP A 108 14.13 -3.11 -3.96
C ASP A 108 13.21 -3.75 -2.91
N ILE A 109 13.61 -4.94 -2.46
CA ILE A 109 12.92 -5.75 -1.44
C ILE A 109 12.90 -5.03 -0.09
N LYS A 110 13.74 -4.02 0.14
CA LYS A 110 13.75 -3.24 1.39
C LYS A 110 12.61 -2.23 1.46
N GLU A 111 12.04 -1.83 0.32
CA GLU A 111 10.86 -0.97 0.28
C GLU A 111 9.54 -1.75 0.41
N PHE A 112 9.55 -3.08 0.23
CA PHE A 112 8.37 -3.92 0.42
C PHE A 112 7.85 -3.86 1.85
N LYS A 113 6.61 -3.41 1.99
CA LYS A 113 5.82 -3.57 3.21
C LYS A 113 5.23 -4.97 3.25
N PHE A 114 4.81 -5.40 4.43
CA PHE A 114 4.11 -6.68 4.62
C PHE A 114 2.89 -6.85 3.68
N LYS A 115 2.18 -5.74 3.39
CA LYS A 115 1.05 -5.72 2.44
C LYS A 115 1.47 -6.05 1.01
N ASP A 116 2.66 -5.61 0.59
CA ASP A 116 3.14 -5.79 -0.78
C ASP A 116 3.57 -7.24 -1.00
N TRP A 117 4.19 -7.85 0.01
CA TRP A 117 4.46 -9.30 0.06
C TRP A 117 3.17 -10.11 0.01
N PHE A 118 2.16 -9.77 0.81
CA PHE A 118 0.88 -10.48 0.80
C PHE A 118 0.15 -10.35 -0.55
N TYR A 119 0.15 -9.16 -1.17
CA TYR A 119 -0.44 -8.95 -2.50
C TYR A 119 0.25 -9.80 -3.56
N VAL A 120 1.58 -9.82 -3.55
CA VAL A 120 2.39 -10.62 -4.46
C VAL A 120 2.16 -12.13 -4.28
N GLU A 121 2.12 -12.61 -3.03
CA GLU A 121 1.84 -14.02 -2.73
C GLU A 121 0.41 -14.41 -3.12
N PHE A 122 -0.57 -13.52 -2.90
CA PHE A 122 -1.95 -13.71 -3.34
C PHE A 122 -2.04 -13.90 -4.87
N VAL A 123 -1.32 -13.09 -5.66
CA VAL A 123 -1.24 -13.25 -7.12
C VAL A 123 -0.63 -14.60 -7.51
N ILE A 124 0.39 -15.09 -6.80
CA ILE A 124 0.94 -16.43 -7.05
C ILE A 124 -0.11 -17.49 -6.81
N ILE A 125 -0.78 -17.47 -5.65
CA ILE A 125 -1.77 -18.48 -5.24
C ILE A 125 -2.95 -18.51 -6.22
N ASP A 126 -3.42 -17.34 -6.66
CA ASP A 126 -4.52 -17.21 -7.63
C ASP A 126 -4.15 -17.86 -8.97
N PHE A 127 -3.02 -17.46 -9.58
CA PHE A 127 -2.54 -18.07 -10.83
C PHE A 127 -2.17 -19.56 -10.69
N PHE A 128 -1.66 -19.97 -9.52
CA PHE A 128 -1.39 -21.35 -9.17
C PHE A 128 -2.68 -22.19 -9.18
N LEU A 129 -3.70 -21.78 -8.44
CA LEU A 129 -4.97 -22.49 -8.33
C LEU A 129 -5.71 -22.54 -9.68
N VAL A 130 -5.75 -21.42 -10.41
CA VAL A 130 -6.33 -21.37 -11.76
C VAL A 130 -5.61 -22.34 -12.69
N THR A 131 -4.26 -22.31 -12.75
CA THR A 131 -3.48 -23.17 -13.64
C THR A 131 -3.64 -24.65 -13.27
N TRP A 132 -3.53 -24.99 -11.98
CA TRP A 132 -3.64 -26.38 -11.52
C TRP A 132 -5.06 -26.94 -11.77
N THR A 133 -6.11 -26.16 -11.49
CA THR A 133 -7.50 -26.57 -11.75
C THR A 133 -7.78 -26.73 -13.25
N LEU A 134 -7.27 -25.84 -14.10
CA LEU A 134 -7.42 -25.95 -15.57
C LEU A 134 -6.70 -27.18 -16.15
N LEU A 135 -5.58 -27.61 -15.55
CA LEU A 135 -4.88 -28.82 -15.98
C LEU A 135 -5.56 -30.12 -15.50
N LEU A 136 -6.44 -30.05 -14.49
CA LEU A 136 -7.15 -31.18 -13.92
C LEU A 136 -8.50 -31.49 -14.59
N ASN A 137 -8.97 -30.64 -15.50
CA ASN A 137 -10.26 -30.74 -16.17
C ASN A 137 -10.14 -31.28 -17.61
#